data_AF-A0A7X7LG31-F1
#
_entry.id   AF-A0A7X7LG31-F1
#
_cell.length_a   1.000
_cell.length_b   1.000
_cell.length_c   1.000
_cell.angle_alpha   90.00
_cell.angle_beta   90.00
_cell.angle_gamma   90.00
#
_symmetry.space_group_name_H-M   'P 1'
#
loop_
_entity.id
_entity.type
_entity.pdbx_description
1 polymer ?
#
loop_
_entity_poly.entity_id
_entity_poly.type
_entity_poly.pdbx_seq_one_letter_code
_entity_poly.pdbx_strand_id
1 'polypeptide(L)'
;SGADVYVAGYEFDGGKDVARLWKNNVLVDLPLNESFSDYSIAESVYVLNNDVFVVGHGYNLSSNQHVAIMWKNGVITNLSTANNTESFAISVFVK
;
A
#
# COMPACT_ATOMS: atom_id res chain seq x y z
N SER A 1 -3.80 -28.00 -7.75
CA SER A 1 -3.66 -26.53 -7.79
C SER A 1 -3.51 -26.03 -6.37
N GLY A 2 -2.51 -25.19 -6.10
CA GLY A 2 -2.36 -24.54 -4.81
C GLY A 2 -3.22 -23.28 -4.74
N ALA A 3 -3.66 -22.90 -3.54
CA ALA A 3 -4.23 -21.58 -3.32
C ALA A 3 -3.15 -20.51 -3.55
N ASP A 4 -3.54 -19.37 -4.13
CA ASP A 4 -2.64 -18.21 -4.21
C ASP A 4 -2.37 -17.66 -2.80
N VAL A 5 -1.10 -17.42 -2.49
CA VAL A 5 -0.65 -16.78 -1.24
C VAL A 5 -0.23 -15.36 -1.54
N TYR A 6 -0.79 -14.41 -0.79
CA TYR A 6 -0.46 -13.00 -0.86
C TYR A 6 0.19 -12.56 0.45
N VAL A 7 1.26 -11.78 0.35
CA VAL A 7 1.96 -11.19 1.50
C VAL A 7 2.15 -9.70 1.21
N ALA A 8 1.74 -8.85 2.15
CA ALA A 8 2.02 -7.41 2.13
C ALA A 8 3.20 -7.09 3.05
N GLY A 9 3.98 -6.09 2.69
CA GLY A 9 5.10 -5.61 3.51
C GLY A 9 5.85 -4.48 2.81
N TYR A 10 7.15 -4.38 3.10
CA TYR A 10 8.03 -3.41 2.47
C TYR A 10 9.45 -3.97 2.35
N GLU A 11 10.22 -3.39 1.44
CA GLU A 11 11.66 -3.61 1.31
C GLU A 11 12.39 -2.28 1.52
N PHE A 12 13.56 -2.33 2.15
CA PHE A 12 14.44 -1.17 2.23
C PHE A 12 15.24 -1.05 0.92
N ASP A 13 14.91 -0.04 0.10
CA ASP A 13 15.49 0.18 -1.22
C ASP A 13 15.90 1.66 -1.38
N GLY A 14 17.17 1.91 -1.71
CA GLY A 14 17.66 3.27 -1.93
C GLY A 14 17.55 4.21 -0.71
N GLY A 15 17.59 3.68 0.51
CA GLY A 15 17.57 4.47 1.75
C GLY A 15 16.19 4.72 2.36
N LYS A 16 15.16 4.01 1.89
CA LYS A 16 13.76 4.21 2.26
C LYS A 16 13.02 2.87 2.22
N ASP A 17 11.93 2.78 2.96
CA ASP A 17 11.01 1.66 2.89
C ASP A 17 10.07 1.83 1.69
N VAL A 18 9.95 0.80 0.86
CA VAL A 18 9.10 0.77 -0.33
C VAL A 18 8.08 -0.36 -0.18
N ALA A 19 6.79 -0.02 -0.26
CA ALA A 19 5.70 -0.97 -0.12
C ALA A 19 5.76 -2.04 -1.22
N ARG A 20 5.63 -3.31 -0.81
CA ARG A 20 5.64 -4.46 -1.71
C ARG A 20 4.44 -5.35 -1.46
N LEU A 21 4.00 -6.00 -2.53
CA LEU A 21 3.10 -7.14 -2.50
C LEU A 21 3.84 -8.33 -3.12
N TRP A 22 3.75 -9.50 -2.50
CA TRP A 22 4.22 -10.75 -3.10
C TRP A 22 3.05 -11.68 -3.34
N LYS A 23 2.97 -12.23 -4.55
CA LYS A 23 2.04 -13.31 -4.93
C LYS A 23 2.86 -14.56 -5.26
N ASN A 24 2.72 -15.62 -4.48
CA ASN A 24 3.44 -16.88 -4.71
C ASN A 24 4.96 -16.68 -4.92
N ASN A 25 5.59 -15.86 -4.06
CA ASN A 25 7.01 -15.47 -4.12
C ASN A 25 7.42 -14.61 -5.31
N VAL A 26 6.47 -14.12 -6.12
CA VAL A 26 6.70 -13.16 -7.20
C VAL A 26 6.30 -11.77 -6.72
N LEU A 27 7.20 -10.80 -6.91
CA LEU A 27 6.95 -9.42 -6.59
C LEU A 27 5.84 -8.85 -7.48
N VAL A 28 4.92 -8.11 -6.88
CA VAL A 28 3.87 -7.34 -7.53
C VAL A 28 4.05 -5.89 -7.09
N ASP A 29 4.23 -5.00 -8.07
CA ASP A 29 4.46 -3.59 -7.79
C ASP A 29 3.20 -2.90 -7.23
N LEU A 30 3.43 -2.02 -6.26
CA LEU A 30 2.43 -1.13 -5.66
C LEU A 30 2.79 0.32 -6.03
N PRO A 31 2.43 0.80 -7.23
CA PRO A 31 2.90 2.09 -7.70
C PRO A 31 2.33 3.23 -6.86
N LEU A 32 3.14 4.26 -6.68
CA LEU A 32 2.74 5.56 -6.15
C LEU A 32 2.49 6.53 -7.33
N ASN A 33 1.82 7.65 -7.06
CA ASN A 33 1.70 8.76 -8.01
C ASN A 33 2.60 9.95 -7.60
N GLU A 34 2.65 11.01 -8.40
CA GLU A 34 3.55 12.15 -8.16
C GLU A 34 3.28 12.93 -6.85
N SER A 35 2.18 12.65 -6.14
CA SER A 35 1.89 13.27 -4.85
C SER A 35 2.68 12.67 -3.69
N PHE A 36 3.39 11.55 -3.91
CA PHE A 36 4.09 10.81 -2.87
C PHE A 36 5.59 10.76 -3.13
N SER A 37 6.36 10.74 -2.04
CA SER A 37 7.74 10.26 -2.12
C SER A 37 7.75 8.75 -2.31
N ASP A 38 8.90 8.19 -2.64
CA ASP A 38 9.05 6.73 -2.75
C ASP A 38 8.91 5.98 -1.41
N TYR A 39 8.87 6.68 -0.26
CA TYR A 39 8.58 6.04 1.03
C TYR A 39 7.14 5.54 1.10
N SER A 40 6.97 4.24 1.35
CA SER A 40 5.66 3.61 1.56
C SER A 40 5.78 2.30 2.32
N ILE A 41 4.72 1.93 3.04
CA ILE A 41 4.58 0.66 3.76
C ILE A 41 3.22 0.06 3.39
N ALA A 42 3.19 -1.24 3.08
CA ALA A 42 1.96 -2.02 3.00
C ALA A 42 1.81 -2.89 4.26
N GLU A 43 0.66 -2.77 4.93
CA GLU A 43 0.38 -3.39 6.23
C GLU A 43 -0.54 -4.62 6.10
N SER A 44 -1.45 -4.61 5.13
CA SER A 44 -2.46 -5.64 4.98
C SER A 44 -2.88 -5.85 3.54
N VAL A 45 -3.22 -7.10 3.20
CA VAL A 45 -3.80 -7.50 1.92
C VAL A 45 -5.08 -8.30 2.13
N TYR A 46 -6.11 -8.03 1.32
CA TYR A 46 -7.34 -8.81 1.23
C TYR A 46 -7.67 -9.08 -0.23
N VAL A 47 -8.17 -10.29 -0.53
CA VAL A 47 -8.51 -10.71 -1.89
C VAL A 47 -9.96 -11.15 -1.96
N LEU A 48 -10.73 -10.56 -2.88
CA LEU A 48 -12.14 -10.89 -3.10
C LEU A 48 -12.44 -10.91 -4.59
N ASN A 49 -12.92 -12.04 -5.11
CA ASN A 49 -13.39 -12.16 -6.50
C ASN A 49 -12.38 -11.60 -7.53
N ASN A 50 -11.09 -11.91 -7.35
CA ASN A 50 -9.94 -11.42 -8.12
C ASN A 50 -9.49 -9.97 -7.86
N ASP A 51 -10.25 -9.18 -7.10
CA ASP A 51 -9.76 -7.89 -6.63
C ASP A 51 -8.79 -8.09 -5.47
N VAL A 52 -7.61 -7.46 -5.57
CA VAL A 52 -6.60 -7.41 -4.53
C VAL A 52 -6.58 -6.01 -3.93
N PHE A 53 -6.90 -5.93 -2.64
CA PHE A 53 -6.89 -4.71 -1.85
C PHE A 53 -5.65 -4.75 -0.96
N VAL A 54 -4.78 -3.77 -1.08
CA VAL A 54 -3.63 -3.58 -0.19
C VAL A 54 -3.80 -2.23 0.50
N VAL A 55 -3.55 -2.17 1.80
CA VAL A 55 -3.59 -0.91 2.55
C VAL A 55 -2.31 -0.69 3.32
N GLY A 56 -2.04 0.57 3.61
CA GLY A 56 -0.86 0.98 4.35
C GLY A 56 -0.76 2.50 4.43
N HIS A 57 0.45 3.02 4.36
CA HIS A 57 0.70 4.44 4.39
C HIS A 57 1.88 4.84 3.50
N GLY A 58 1.86 6.07 3.00
CA GLY A 58 2.94 6.66 2.21
C GLY A 58 3.19 8.09 2.63
N TYR A 59 4.35 8.64 2.29
CA TYR A 59 4.70 10.01 2.62
C TYR A 59 4.26 10.98 1.52
N ASN A 60 3.30 11.86 1.81
CA ASN A 60 2.75 12.81 0.85
C ASN A 60 3.60 14.08 0.79
N LEU A 61 3.99 14.48 -0.42
CA LEU A 61 4.90 15.61 -0.66
C LEU A 61 4.24 16.97 -0.45
N SER A 62 2.92 17.07 -0.62
CA SER A 62 2.19 18.34 -0.49
C SER A 62 1.84 18.69 0.95
N SER A 63 1.46 17.70 1.76
CA SER A 63 1.19 17.88 3.19
C SER A 63 2.41 17.65 4.08
N ASN A 64 3.50 17.08 3.54
CA ASN A 64 4.72 16.75 4.28
C ASN A 64 4.45 15.81 5.48
N GLN A 65 3.56 14.82 5.28
CA GLN A 65 3.04 13.92 6.33
C GLN A 65 2.82 12.51 5.79
N HIS A 66 2.79 11.53 6.69
CA HIS A 66 2.28 10.20 6.38
C HIS A 66 0.77 10.23 6.18
N VAL A 67 0.31 9.62 5.09
CA VAL A 67 -1.11 9.52 4.76
C VAL A 67 -1.48 8.06 4.48
N ALA A 68 -2.64 7.67 4.96
CA ALA A 68 -3.24 6.37 4.72
C ALA A 68 -3.55 6.21 3.23
N ILE A 69 -3.17 5.07 2.66
CA ILE A 69 -3.37 4.76 1.24
C ILE A 69 -3.91 3.34 1.05
N MET A 70 -4.56 3.15 -0.08
CA MET A 70 -5.02 1.85 -0.55
C MET A 70 -4.59 1.65 -2.00
N TRP A 71 -4.10 0.47 -2.33
CA TRP A 71 -3.98 -0.01 -3.70
C TRP A 71 -5.08 -1.03 -3.99
N LYS A 72 -5.93 -0.75 -4.98
CA LYS A 72 -6.85 -1.74 -5.54
C LYS A 72 -6.34 -2.15 -6.91
N ASN A 73 -5.93 -3.41 -7.06
CA ASN A 73 -5.36 -3.94 -8.31
C ASN A 73 -4.23 -3.04 -8.87
N GLY A 74 -3.35 -2.55 -8.00
CA GLY A 74 -2.25 -1.65 -8.37
C GLY A 74 -2.64 -0.17 -8.52
N VAL A 75 -3.92 0.20 -8.40
CA VAL A 75 -4.34 1.61 -8.46
C VAL A 75 -4.37 2.21 -7.07
N ILE A 76 -3.52 3.20 -6.82
CA ILE A 76 -3.41 3.90 -5.52
C ILE A 76 -4.56 4.90 -5.31
N THR A 77 -5.05 4.98 -4.07
CA THR A 77 -6.03 5.96 -3.59
C THR A 77 -5.56 6.50 -2.24
N ASN A 78 -5.60 7.83 -2.07
CA ASN A 78 -5.41 8.48 -0.76
C ASN A 78 -6.70 8.36 0.06
N LEU A 79 -6.61 7.80 1.27
CA LEU A 79 -7.75 7.62 2.18
C LEU A 79 -7.88 8.76 3.20
N SER A 80 -6.90 9.65 3.28
CA SER A 80 -6.87 10.73 4.27
C SER A 80 -7.85 11.82 3.93
N THR A 81 -8.59 12.28 4.95
CA THR A 81 -9.66 13.28 4.80
C THR A 81 -9.28 14.66 5.35
N ALA A 82 -8.17 14.77 6.11
CA ALA A 82 -7.72 16.01 6.73
C ALA A 82 -6.27 16.32 6.35
N ASN A 83 -5.99 17.60 6.10
CA ASN A 83 -4.72 18.05 5.52
C ASN A 83 -3.58 18.30 6.53
N ASN A 84 -3.71 17.90 7.80
CA ASN A 84 -2.72 18.24 8.83
C ASN A 84 -2.59 17.18 9.97
N THR A 85 -2.87 15.91 9.67
CA THR A 85 -2.72 14.83 10.64
C THR A 85 -2.13 13.62 9.94
N GLU A 86 -1.14 12.99 10.57
CA GLU A 86 -0.67 11.69 10.12
C GLU A 86 -1.80 10.67 10.21
N SER A 87 -1.87 9.79 9.21
CA SER A 87 -2.86 8.72 9.18
C SER A 87 -2.25 7.44 8.61
N PHE A 88 -2.75 6.31 9.12
CA PHE A 88 -2.21 5.00 8.82
C PHE A 88 -3.38 4.02 8.62
N ALA A 89 -3.40 3.29 7.51
CA ALA A 89 -4.32 2.18 7.31
C ALA A 89 -3.62 0.86 7.68
N ILE A 90 -4.12 0.17 8.69
CA ILE A 90 -3.46 -1.02 9.28
C ILE A 90 -4.08 -2.33 8.79
N SER A 91 -5.35 -2.32 8.38
CA SER A 91 -6.07 -3.53 7.99
C SER A 91 -7.19 -3.22 6.99
N VAL A 92 -7.49 -4.18 6.12
CA VAL A 92 -8.60 -4.13 5.17
C VAL A 92 -9.39 -5.42 5.21
N PHE A 93 -10.71 -5.28 5.15
CA PHE A 93 -11.67 -6.37 5.07
C PHE A 93 -12.81 -5.95 4.13
N VAL A 94 -13.28 -6.88 3.30
CA VAL A 94 -14.42 -6.66 2.39
C VAL A 94 -15.46 -7.74 2.63
N LYS A 95 -16.72 -7.31 2.80
CA LYS A 95 -17.87 -8.17 3.10
C LYS A 95 -18.54 -8.69 1.84
#